data_AF-A0A382S9C9-F1
#
_entry.id   AF-A0A382S9C9-F1
#
_cell.length_a   1.000
_cell.length_b   1.000
_cell.length_c   1.000
_cell.angle_alpha   90.00
_cell.angle_beta   90.00
_cell.angle_gamma   90.00
#
_symmetry.space_group_name_H-M   'P 1'
#
loop_
_entity.id
_entity.type
_entity.pdbx_description
1 polymer ?
#
loop_
_entity_poly.entity_id
_entity_poly.type
_entity_poly.pdbx_seq_one_letter_code
_entity_poly.pdbx_strand_id
1 'polypeptide(L)'
;SLVNNGYALYGDIAVICRGWGNVTDAAITMQNSAIPVNIHIEKFFDVPIVKDVLAWGHLICKDDHADIALFRILRERLGKTWASTFFQKMDRTSLDEKLDDLIKNKNESAEIASIMDSVTVLQQSLNKIMKADEMVWHILTTLKNSRLVIAIRNEYRYAQRLNLANAGAILNLAENFVNKDPDAELGDWLQFMEVMALASNQNAAQPELESRNLAVQVMTIHQSKGLQFPVVIMPFLYSGSFPSSVKKHPTIDRLPTSWMAWEQDANTSFRERHQREERRVFYVGITRAERRLYLFGPMKRQSIFTQELENIN
;
A
#
# COMPACT_ATOMS: atom_id res chain seq x y z
N SER A 1 0.69 -31.25 9.38
CA SER A 1 0.93 -29.91 8.80
C SER A 1 2.14 -29.99 7.88
N LEU A 2 2.26 -29.20 6.81
CA LEU A 2 3.47 -29.23 5.97
C LEU A 2 4.75 -28.98 6.79
N VAL A 3 4.69 -28.01 7.71
CA VAL A 3 5.81 -27.64 8.58
C VAL A 3 6.05 -28.67 9.68
N ASN A 4 5.02 -29.03 10.47
CA ASN A 4 5.17 -29.98 11.58
C ASN A 4 5.60 -31.39 11.11
N ASN A 5 5.35 -31.75 9.85
CA ASN A 5 5.76 -33.02 9.27
C ASN A 5 7.13 -32.94 8.57
N GLY A 6 7.85 -31.81 8.65
CA GLY A 6 9.18 -31.62 8.07
C GLY A 6 9.22 -31.50 6.53
N TYR A 7 8.08 -31.30 5.86
CA TYR A 7 8.04 -31.25 4.39
C TYR A 7 8.44 -29.90 3.78
N ALA A 8 8.35 -28.82 4.55
CA ALA A 8 8.67 -27.45 4.14
C ALA A 8 8.89 -26.56 5.37
N LEU A 9 9.78 -25.57 5.29
CA LEU A 9 9.83 -24.42 6.20
C LEU A 9 8.74 -23.41 5.84
N TYR A 10 8.44 -22.45 6.72
CA TYR A 10 7.43 -21.44 6.41
C TYR A 10 7.79 -20.60 5.17
N GLY A 11 9.07 -20.23 5.00
CA GLY A 11 9.54 -19.50 3.83
C GLY A 11 9.58 -20.29 2.51
N ASP A 12 9.51 -21.62 2.57
CA ASP A 12 9.42 -22.48 1.38
C ASP A 12 8.00 -22.46 0.77
N ILE A 13 7.03 -21.87 1.49
CA ILE A 13 5.61 -21.86 1.14
C ILE A 13 5.22 -20.46 0.66
N ALA A 14 4.76 -20.38 -0.59
CA ALA A 14 4.07 -19.20 -1.11
C ALA A 14 2.56 -19.44 -1.25
N VAL A 15 1.78 -18.41 -0.93
CA VAL A 15 0.34 -18.36 -1.11
C VAL A 15 0.04 -17.29 -2.16
N ILE A 16 -0.49 -17.71 -3.30
CA ILE A 16 -0.57 -16.90 -4.50
C ILE A 16 -2.04 -16.65 -4.85
N CYS A 17 -2.47 -15.40 -4.74
CA CYS A 17 -3.87 -14.97 -4.92
C CYS A 17 -4.05 -14.13 -6.21
N ARG A 18 -5.26 -14.13 -6.80
CA ARG A 18 -5.53 -13.34 -8.03
C ARG A 18 -5.61 -11.83 -7.79
N GLY A 19 -6.05 -11.38 -6.62
CA GLY A 19 -6.23 -9.96 -6.28
C GLY A 19 -5.87 -9.65 -4.82
N TRP A 20 -5.71 -8.37 -4.50
CA TRP A 20 -5.19 -7.92 -3.20
C TRP A 20 -6.13 -8.21 -2.02
N GLY A 21 -7.45 -8.11 -2.18
CA GLY A 21 -8.40 -8.49 -1.12
C GLY A 21 -8.16 -9.91 -0.62
N ASN A 22 -8.05 -10.87 -1.54
CA ASN A 22 -7.72 -12.27 -1.24
C ASN A 22 -6.33 -12.46 -0.61
N VAL A 23 -5.36 -11.56 -0.86
CA VAL A 23 -4.05 -11.59 -0.18
C VAL A 23 -4.23 -11.21 1.30
N THR A 24 -4.94 -10.13 1.57
CA THR A 24 -5.26 -9.65 2.92
C THR A 24 -6.07 -10.68 3.70
N ASP A 25 -7.13 -11.24 3.09
CA ASP A 25 -7.99 -12.25 3.72
C ASP A 25 -7.20 -13.51 4.10
N ALA A 26 -6.38 -14.04 3.19
CA ALA A 26 -5.51 -15.18 3.48
C ALA A 26 -4.52 -14.88 4.61
N ALA A 27 -3.88 -13.71 4.59
CA ALA A 27 -2.91 -13.33 5.59
C ALA A 27 -3.54 -13.17 6.98
N ILE A 28 -4.70 -12.52 7.10
CA ILE A 28 -5.44 -12.40 8.35
C ILE A 28 -5.86 -13.77 8.89
N THR A 29 -6.40 -14.66 8.04
CA THR A 29 -6.76 -16.03 8.45
C THR A 29 -5.56 -16.82 8.96
N MET A 30 -4.39 -16.69 8.32
CA MET A 30 -3.16 -17.34 8.74
C MET A 30 -2.61 -16.76 10.06
N GLN A 31 -2.60 -15.43 10.22
CA GLN A 31 -2.20 -14.77 11.47
C GLN A 31 -3.10 -15.17 12.65
N ASN A 32 -4.42 -15.21 12.45
CA ASN A 32 -5.38 -15.70 13.44
C ASN A 32 -5.17 -17.18 13.81
N SER A 33 -4.52 -17.96 12.92
CA SER A 33 -4.14 -19.36 13.14
C SER A 33 -2.71 -19.51 13.68
N ALA A 34 -2.08 -18.43 14.15
CA ALA A 34 -0.70 -18.36 14.61
C ALA A 34 0.36 -18.80 13.57
N ILE A 35 0.02 -18.77 12.28
CA ILE A 35 0.98 -19.00 11.19
C ILE A 35 1.70 -17.67 10.90
N PRO A 36 3.05 -17.62 10.90
CA PRO A 36 3.80 -16.42 10.54
C PRO A 36 3.65 -16.14 9.04
N VAL A 37 3.33 -14.88 8.70
CA VAL A 37 2.99 -14.45 7.34
C VAL A 37 3.80 -13.22 6.94
N ASN A 38 4.30 -13.21 5.71
CA ASN A 38 4.90 -12.04 5.08
C ASN A 38 4.04 -11.62 3.88
N ILE A 39 3.63 -10.35 3.82
CA ILE A 39 2.83 -9.81 2.71
C ILE A 39 3.72 -8.93 1.84
N HIS A 40 3.86 -9.34 0.58
CA HIS A 40 4.72 -8.73 -0.42
C HIS A 40 3.84 -8.01 -1.46
N ILE A 41 3.88 -6.68 -1.68
CA ILE A 41 4.59 -5.54 -1.06
C ILE A 41 3.58 -4.37 -1.00
N GLU A 42 3.58 -3.55 0.07
CA GLU A 42 2.82 -2.27 0.11
C GLU A 42 3.38 -1.23 -0.87
N LYS A 43 2.54 -0.29 -1.33
CA LYS A 43 3.01 0.84 -2.14
C LYS A 43 3.61 1.92 -1.25
N PHE A 44 4.66 2.57 -1.73
CA PHE A 44 5.41 3.54 -0.94
C PHE A 44 4.49 4.66 -0.40
N PHE A 45 3.69 5.25 -1.29
CA PHE A 45 2.66 6.23 -0.94
C PHE A 45 1.51 5.68 -0.10
N ASP A 46 1.38 4.36 0.03
CA ASP A 46 0.35 3.76 0.88
C ASP A 46 0.74 3.62 2.35
N VAL A 47 2.05 3.57 2.64
CA VAL A 47 2.60 3.33 3.98
C VAL A 47 2.20 4.47 4.94
N PRO A 48 1.72 4.18 6.16
CA PRO A 48 1.21 5.20 7.08
C PRO A 48 2.17 6.37 7.36
N ILE A 49 3.45 6.11 7.61
CA ILE A 49 4.44 7.17 7.91
C ILE A 49 4.67 8.10 6.70
N VAL A 50 4.63 7.57 5.48
CA VAL A 50 4.79 8.37 4.24
C VAL A 50 3.61 9.32 4.10
N LYS A 51 2.39 8.80 4.26
CA LYS A 51 1.15 9.60 4.27
C LYS A 51 1.14 10.64 5.40
N ASP A 52 1.71 10.33 6.56
CA ASP A 52 1.80 11.28 7.68
C ASP A 52 2.79 12.40 7.39
N VAL A 53 4.00 12.10 6.90
CA VAL A 53 4.99 13.13 6.53
C VAL A 53 4.45 14.05 5.45
N LEU A 54 3.86 13.49 4.38
CA LEU A 54 3.26 14.29 3.31
C LEU A 54 2.10 15.17 3.82
N ALA A 55 1.21 14.64 4.65
CA ALA A 55 0.14 15.43 5.24
C ALA A 55 0.66 16.58 6.12
N TRP A 56 1.66 16.34 6.97
CA TRP A 56 2.26 17.43 7.75
C TRP A 56 2.94 18.47 6.84
N GLY A 57 3.55 18.06 5.73
CA GLY A 57 4.11 18.98 4.73
C GLY A 57 3.04 19.85 4.06
N HIS A 58 2.03 19.25 3.44
CA HIS A 58 0.92 19.96 2.80
C HIS A 58 0.22 20.94 3.78
N LEU A 59 0.01 20.53 5.03
CA LEU A 59 -0.62 21.38 6.05
C LEU A 59 0.21 22.63 6.38
N ILE A 60 1.54 22.52 6.48
CA ILE A 60 2.39 23.68 6.82
C ILE A 60 2.68 24.58 5.62
N CYS A 61 2.74 24.03 4.41
CA CYS A 61 2.79 24.79 3.16
C CYS A 61 1.45 25.47 2.80
N LYS A 62 0.33 25.01 3.38
CA LYS A 62 -1.03 25.48 3.11
C LYS A 62 -1.42 25.42 1.61
N ASP A 63 -1.01 24.36 0.93
CA ASP A 63 -1.36 24.11 -0.47
C ASP A 63 -2.77 23.54 -0.64
N ASP A 64 -3.16 23.25 -1.88
CA ASP A 64 -4.48 22.70 -2.25
C ASP A 64 -4.82 21.36 -1.54
N HIS A 65 -3.82 20.63 -1.01
CA HIS A 65 -3.99 19.38 -0.29
C HIS A 65 -4.09 19.57 1.24
N ALA A 66 -3.86 20.78 1.77
CA ALA A 66 -3.77 21.07 3.20
C ALA A 66 -5.04 20.72 3.99
N ASP A 67 -6.24 20.87 3.41
CA ASP A 67 -7.51 20.50 4.08
C ASP A 67 -7.66 18.97 4.22
N ILE A 68 -7.26 18.21 3.20
CA ILE A 68 -7.24 16.73 3.21
C ILE A 68 -6.19 16.24 4.21
N ALA A 69 -5.04 16.90 4.26
CA ALA A 69 -3.99 16.65 5.22
C ALA A 69 -4.42 16.91 6.66
N LEU A 70 -5.09 18.05 6.92
CA LEU A 70 -5.67 18.37 8.23
C LEU A 70 -6.68 17.30 8.66
N PHE A 71 -7.59 16.88 7.76
CA PHE A 71 -8.53 15.79 8.04
C PHE A 71 -7.80 14.50 8.43
N ARG A 72 -6.73 14.12 7.72
CA ARG A 72 -5.91 12.95 8.08
C ARG A 72 -5.32 13.09 9.48
N ILE A 73 -4.65 14.21 9.78
CA ILE A 73 -3.96 14.43 11.06
C ILE A 73 -4.96 14.36 12.23
N LEU A 74 -6.11 15.03 12.11
CA LEU A 74 -7.17 14.98 13.11
C LEU A 74 -7.76 13.57 13.25
N ARG A 75 -7.95 12.83 12.14
CA ARG A 75 -8.45 11.44 12.15
C ARG A 75 -7.54 10.49 12.92
N GLU A 76 -6.22 10.54 12.71
CA GLU A 76 -5.28 9.64 13.39
C GLU A 76 -5.09 9.97 14.88
N ARG A 77 -5.24 11.25 15.26
CA ARG A 77 -5.02 11.72 16.64
C ARG A 77 -6.30 11.68 17.49
N LEU A 78 -7.43 12.13 16.96
CA LEU A 78 -8.71 12.29 17.67
C LEU A 78 -9.79 11.27 17.24
N GLY A 79 -9.54 10.52 16.17
CA GLY A 79 -10.44 9.49 15.66
C GLY A 79 -11.35 9.97 14.53
N LYS A 80 -11.89 9.01 13.75
CA LYS A 80 -12.71 9.28 12.56
C LYS A 80 -14.00 10.04 12.87
N THR A 81 -14.70 9.68 13.94
CA THR A 81 -15.96 10.34 14.34
C THR A 81 -15.71 11.82 14.64
N TRP A 82 -14.73 12.12 15.48
CA TRP A 82 -14.35 13.49 15.84
C TRP A 82 -13.97 14.31 14.60
N ALA A 83 -13.07 13.78 13.75
CA ALA A 83 -12.62 14.50 12.55
C ALA A 83 -13.75 14.76 11.54
N SER A 84 -14.67 13.80 11.34
CA SER A 84 -15.84 14.00 10.50
C SER A 84 -16.82 15.03 11.07
N THR A 85 -17.07 15.02 12.38
CA THR A 85 -17.94 16.03 13.02
C THR A 85 -17.33 17.43 12.96
N PHE A 86 -16.00 17.57 13.16
CA PHE A 86 -15.29 18.84 13.03
C PHE A 86 -15.42 19.41 11.61
N PHE A 87 -15.14 18.61 10.58
CA PHE A 87 -15.26 19.07 9.18
C PHE A 87 -16.71 19.34 8.75
N GLN A 88 -17.71 18.70 9.36
CA GLN A 88 -19.13 19.02 9.15
C GLN A 88 -19.55 20.33 9.83
N LYS A 89 -19.05 20.60 11.05
CA LYS A 89 -19.24 21.88 11.75
C LYS A 89 -18.61 23.03 10.96
N MET A 90 -17.43 22.79 10.39
CA MET A 90 -16.60 23.76 9.67
C MET A 90 -16.80 23.68 8.14
N ASP A 91 -17.97 23.24 7.66
CA ASP A 91 -18.27 23.22 6.23
C ASP A 91 -18.18 24.64 5.63
N ARG A 92 -17.65 24.75 4.41
CA ARG A 92 -17.41 26.01 3.67
C ARG A 92 -16.50 27.04 4.34
N THR A 93 -15.78 26.68 5.39
CA THR A 93 -14.74 27.55 5.99
C THR A 93 -13.37 27.31 5.35
N SER A 94 -12.53 28.34 5.36
CA SER A 94 -11.12 28.28 4.95
C SER A 94 -10.27 27.42 5.90
N LEU A 95 -9.07 27.04 5.45
CA LEU A 95 -8.10 26.34 6.30
C LEU A 95 -7.73 27.16 7.55
N ASP A 96 -7.55 28.47 7.40
CA ASP A 96 -7.16 29.35 8.51
C ASP A 96 -8.26 29.45 9.57
N GLU A 97 -9.53 29.56 9.17
CA GLU A 97 -10.66 29.53 10.11
C GLU A 97 -10.76 28.18 10.87
N LYS A 98 -10.42 27.06 10.23
CA LYS A 98 -10.33 25.75 10.88
C LYS A 98 -9.18 25.70 11.89
N LEU A 99 -8.00 26.21 11.54
CA LEU A 99 -6.85 26.28 12.45
C LEU A 99 -7.14 27.22 13.65
N ASP A 100 -7.85 28.33 13.43
CA ASP A 100 -8.27 29.25 14.48
C ASP A 100 -9.27 28.64 15.47
N ASP A 101 -10.24 27.82 15.00
CA ASP A 101 -11.15 27.08 15.90
C ASP A 101 -10.38 26.03 16.71
N LEU A 102 -9.40 25.34 16.12
CA LEU A 102 -8.51 24.42 16.84
C LEU A 102 -7.63 25.14 17.88
N ILE A 103 -7.17 26.37 17.60
CA ILE A 103 -6.43 27.20 18.56
C ILE A 103 -7.33 27.68 19.71
N LYS A 104 -8.58 28.07 19.43
CA LYS A 104 -9.56 28.44 20.47
C LYS A 104 -9.88 27.25 21.39
N ASN A 105 -10.04 26.07 20.81
CA ASN A 105 -10.37 24.83 21.53
C ASN A 105 -9.11 24.08 22.06
N LYS A 106 -7.93 24.71 22.02
CA LYS A 106 -6.64 24.13 22.44
C LYS A 106 -6.65 23.61 23.89
N ASN A 107 -7.42 24.26 24.77
CA ASN A 107 -7.53 23.89 26.19
C ASN A 107 -8.49 22.72 26.44
N GLU A 108 -9.28 22.29 25.45
CA GLU A 108 -10.29 21.23 25.61
C GLU A 108 -9.71 19.82 25.41
N SER A 109 -8.56 19.69 24.72
CA SER A 109 -7.90 18.39 24.49
C SER A 109 -6.38 18.55 24.39
N ALA A 110 -5.66 17.69 25.12
CA ALA A 110 -4.20 17.60 25.06
C ALA A 110 -3.69 17.18 23.66
N GLU A 111 -4.48 16.40 22.91
CA GLU A 111 -4.19 16.06 21.52
C GLU A 111 -4.30 17.28 20.59
N ILE A 112 -5.34 18.11 20.74
CA ILE A 112 -5.48 19.38 19.98
C ILE A 112 -4.30 20.30 20.32
N ALA A 113 -3.97 20.46 21.60
CA ALA A 113 -2.80 21.22 22.03
C ALA A 113 -1.51 20.73 21.36
N SER A 114 -1.23 19.43 21.44
CA SER A 114 -0.05 18.81 20.82
C SER A 114 -0.02 18.96 19.29
N ILE A 115 -1.16 18.93 18.60
CA ILE A 115 -1.24 19.18 17.16
C ILE A 115 -0.92 20.64 16.86
N MET A 116 -1.55 21.59 17.54
CA MET A 116 -1.33 23.02 17.26
C MET A 116 0.09 23.47 17.62
N ASP A 117 0.66 22.96 18.71
CA ASP A 117 2.08 23.19 19.05
C ASP A 117 3.01 22.65 17.95
N SER A 118 2.71 21.47 17.41
CA SER A 118 3.45 20.87 16.28
C SER A 118 3.35 21.72 15.02
N VAL A 119 2.16 22.24 14.68
CA VAL A 119 1.95 23.14 13.54
C VAL A 119 2.78 24.42 13.72
N THR A 120 2.72 25.06 14.89
CA THR A 120 3.48 26.29 15.18
C THR A 120 4.99 26.06 15.08
N VAL A 121 5.52 24.96 15.65
CA VAL A 121 6.96 24.64 15.58
C VAL A 121 7.41 24.40 14.14
N LEU A 122 6.62 23.70 13.34
CA LEU A 122 6.97 23.42 11.94
C LEU A 122 6.87 24.68 11.07
N GLN A 123 5.86 25.53 11.24
CA GLN A 123 5.74 26.82 10.55
C GLN A 123 6.89 27.78 10.92
N GLN A 124 7.29 27.83 12.20
CA GLN A 124 8.49 28.55 12.64
C GLN A 124 9.80 27.99 12.06
N SER A 125 9.83 26.72 11.65
CA SER A 125 10.98 26.11 10.99
C SER A 125 11.00 26.48 9.50
N LEU A 126 9.85 26.35 8.82
CA LEU A 126 9.68 26.71 7.41
C LEU A 126 10.12 28.16 7.13
N ASN A 127 9.79 29.10 8.02
CA ASN A 127 10.17 30.51 7.93
C ASN A 127 11.69 30.81 8.03
N LYS A 128 12.56 29.81 8.22
CA LYS A 128 14.01 29.99 8.42
C LYS A 128 14.86 29.76 7.16
N ILE A 129 14.24 29.61 5.99
CA ILE A 129 14.91 29.25 4.73
C ILE A 129 15.65 27.91 4.91
N MET A 130 14.86 26.86 5.07
CA MET A 130 15.34 25.48 5.25
C MET A 130 15.15 24.66 3.98
N LYS A 131 16.07 23.73 3.74
CA LYS A 131 15.97 22.84 2.57
C LYS A 131 14.87 21.79 2.75
N ALA A 132 14.38 21.23 1.65
CA ALA A 132 13.30 20.24 1.68
C ALA A 132 13.62 19.01 2.56
N ASP A 133 14.85 18.51 2.54
CA ASP A 133 15.31 17.36 3.32
C ASP A 133 15.40 17.66 4.82
N GLU A 134 15.95 18.82 5.19
CA GLU A 134 15.93 19.33 6.56
C GLU A 134 14.49 19.46 7.09
N MET A 135 13.58 20.00 6.28
CA MET A 135 12.18 20.17 6.65
C MET A 135 11.45 18.83 6.80
N VAL A 136 11.73 17.84 5.94
CA VAL A 136 11.24 16.46 6.08
C VAL A 136 11.78 15.80 7.37
N TRP A 137 13.05 16.02 7.72
CA TRP A 137 13.63 15.56 8.98
C TRP A 137 12.99 16.23 10.21
N HIS A 138 12.66 17.52 10.12
CA HIS A 138 11.93 18.26 11.15
C HIS A 138 10.51 17.69 11.33
N ILE A 139 9.78 17.39 10.24
CA ILE A 139 8.46 16.73 10.29
C ILE A 139 8.57 15.35 10.95
N LEU A 140 9.51 14.51 10.52
CA LEU A 140 9.78 13.19 11.14
C LEU A 140 10.16 13.31 12.63
N THR A 141 10.87 14.37 13.01
CA THR A 141 11.22 14.67 14.41
C THR A 141 10.01 15.07 15.24
N THR A 142 9.10 15.88 14.72
CA THR A 142 7.83 16.23 15.36
C THR A 142 6.92 15.00 15.51
N LEU A 143 6.94 14.09 14.53
CA LEU A 143 6.22 12.81 14.58
C LEU A 143 6.78 11.82 15.62
N LYS A 144 7.94 12.06 16.27
CA LYS A 144 8.55 11.15 17.26
C LYS A 144 7.65 10.77 18.44
N ASN A 145 6.68 11.62 18.78
CA ASN A 145 5.73 11.41 19.87
C ASN A 145 4.32 11.01 19.38
N SER A 146 4.17 10.74 18.07
CA SER A 146 2.93 10.20 17.51
C SER A 146 2.70 8.75 17.96
N ARG A 147 1.43 8.32 18.02
CA ARG A 147 1.07 6.92 18.31
C ARG A 147 1.76 5.95 17.35
N LEU A 148 1.89 6.30 16.08
CA LEU A 148 2.59 5.50 15.07
C LEU A 148 4.07 5.30 15.41
N VAL A 149 4.83 6.37 15.67
CA VAL A 149 6.27 6.26 15.97
C VAL A 149 6.54 5.63 17.34
N ILE A 150 5.66 5.85 18.33
CA ILE A 150 5.71 5.13 19.60
C ILE A 150 5.50 3.63 19.37
N ALA A 151 4.53 3.23 18.56
CA ALA A 151 4.32 1.84 18.19
C ALA A 151 5.55 1.27 17.45
N ILE A 152 6.19 2.02 16.54
CA ILE A 152 7.42 1.58 15.83
C ILE A 152 8.55 1.21 16.80
N ARG A 153 8.69 1.92 17.93
CA ARG A 153 9.71 1.63 18.95
C ARG A 153 9.35 0.45 19.85
N ASN A 154 8.08 0.33 20.21
CA ASN A 154 7.61 -0.62 21.22
C ASN A 154 7.16 -1.97 20.64
N GLU A 155 6.69 -1.99 19.38
CA GLU A 155 6.18 -3.18 18.69
C GLU A 155 7.09 -3.52 17.51
N TYR A 156 7.95 -4.53 17.65
CA TYR A 156 8.87 -4.94 16.57
C TYR A 156 8.22 -5.82 15.48
N ARG A 157 6.96 -5.55 15.12
CA ARG A 157 6.17 -6.31 14.13
C ARG A 157 6.44 -5.82 12.70
N TYR A 158 5.96 -6.57 11.71
CA TYR A 158 6.20 -6.27 10.28
C TYR A 158 5.79 -4.86 9.88
N ALA A 159 4.56 -4.43 10.22
CA ALA A 159 4.05 -3.11 9.86
C ALA A 159 4.92 -1.98 10.44
N GLN A 160 5.40 -2.14 11.67
CA GLN A 160 6.27 -1.18 12.33
C GLN A 160 7.66 -1.11 11.69
N ARG A 161 8.28 -2.27 11.38
CA ARG A 161 9.56 -2.29 10.64
C ARG A 161 9.41 -1.73 9.22
N LEU A 162 8.27 -1.97 8.57
CA LEU A 162 7.93 -1.37 7.28
C LEU A 162 7.84 0.16 7.38
N ASN A 163 7.13 0.70 8.37
CA ASN A 163 7.11 2.14 8.59
C ASN A 163 8.51 2.69 8.91
N LEU A 164 9.32 2.00 9.73
CA LEU A 164 10.70 2.44 9.99
C LEU A 164 11.56 2.50 8.72
N ALA A 165 11.50 1.46 7.87
CA ALA A 165 12.22 1.42 6.60
C ALA A 165 11.78 2.55 5.64
N ASN A 166 10.48 2.86 5.60
CA ASN A 166 9.95 3.92 4.73
C ASN A 166 10.15 5.33 5.30
N ALA A 167 10.32 5.49 6.62
CA ALA A 167 10.76 6.73 7.23
C ALA A 167 12.20 7.10 6.81
N GLY A 168 13.08 6.11 6.70
CA GLY A 168 14.40 6.29 6.07
C GLY A 168 14.30 6.56 4.57
N ALA A 169 13.48 5.78 3.85
CA ALA A 169 13.35 5.93 2.40
C ALA A 169 12.78 7.30 1.97
N ILE A 170 11.83 7.88 2.70
CA ILE A 170 11.29 9.21 2.38
C ILE A 170 12.30 10.33 2.64
N LEU A 171 13.11 10.21 3.70
CA LEU A 171 14.20 11.15 3.96
C LEU A 171 15.28 11.05 2.87
N ASN A 172 15.72 9.84 2.52
CA ASN A 172 16.65 9.61 1.42
C ASN A 172 16.10 10.15 0.08
N LEU A 173 14.79 10.11 -0.16
CA LEU A 173 14.17 10.70 -1.36
C LEU A 173 14.26 12.23 -1.35
N ALA A 174 14.08 12.88 -0.19
CA ALA A 174 14.27 14.32 -0.03
C ALA A 174 15.75 14.72 -0.21
N GLU A 175 16.69 14.00 0.42
CA GLU A 175 18.13 14.21 0.22
C GLU A 175 18.52 14.04 -1.26
N ASN A 176 18.02 13.02 -1.96
CA ASN A 176 18.29 12.82 -3.40
C ASN A 176 17.63 13.86 -4.31
N PHE A 177 16.59 14.55 -3.84
CA PHE A 177 15.97 15.67 -4.54
C PHE A 177 16.82 16.94 -4.36
N VAL A 178 17.16 17.28 -3.12
CA VAL A 178 18.03 18.42 -2.76
C VAL A 178 19.44 18.28 -3.36
N ASN A 179 19.98 17.07 -3.49
CA ASN A 179 21.26 16.83 -4.17
C ASN A 179 21.22 17.14 -5.68
N LYS A 180 20.04 17.25 -6.30
CA LYS A 180 19.86 17.66 -7.71
C LYS A 180 19.49 19.13 -7.83
N ASP A 181 18.73 19.64 -6.86
CA ASP A 181 18.31 21.03 -6.77
C ASP A 181 18.59 21.57 -5.36
N PRO A 182 19.79 22.13 -5.12
CA PRO A 182 20.26 22.48 -3.77
C PRO A 182 19.48 23.58 -3.07
N ASP A 183 18.68 24.35 -3.82
CA ASP A 183 17.90 25.48 -3.33
C ASP A 183 16.40 25.14 -3.19
N ALA A 184 16.00 23.90 -3.50
CA ALA A 184 14.60 23.49 -3.51
C ALA A 184 13.97 23.46 -2.11
N GLU A 185 12.79 24.06 -2.00
CA GLU A 185 12.03 24.17 -0.76
C GLU A 185 11.08 22.97 -0.57
N LEU A 186 10.44 22.89 0.60
CA LEU A 186 9.46 21.84 0.89
C LEU A 186 8.32 21.80 -0.15
N GLY A 187 7.88 22.95 -0.68
CA GLY A 187 6.82 23.02 -1.69
C GLY A 187 7.19 22.31 -2.99
N ASP A 188 8.41 22.54 -3.50
CA ASP A 188 8.92 21.89 -4.71
C ASP A 188 9.02 20.38 -4.53
N TRP A 189 9.47 19.94 -3.34
CA TRP A 189 9.53 18.53 -3.00
C TRP A 189 8.14 17.90 -2.90
N LEU A 190 7.14 18.57 -2.30
CA LEU A 190 5.77 18.06 -2.25
C LEU A 190 5.17 17.90 -3.65
N GLN A 191 5.40 18.85 -4.57
CA GLN A 191 4.99 18.73 -5.96
C GLN A 191 5.69 17.56 -6.67
N PHE A 192 7.00 17.37 -6.45
CA PHE A 192 7.72 16.19 -6.95
C PHE A 192 7.13 14.88 -6.42
N MET A 193 6.77 14.83 -5.13
CA MET A 193 6.16 13.65 -4.50
C MET A 193 4.75 13.37 -5.06
N GLU A 194 3.96 14.39 -5.39
CA GLU A 194 2.66 14.22 -6.07
C GLU A 194 2.83 13.66 -7.49
N VAL A 195 3.73 14.24 -8.29
CA VAL A 195 4.05 13.73 -9.64
C VAL A 195 4.54 12.28 -9.55
N MET A 196 5.37 11.95 -8.55
CA MET A 196 5.84 10.59 -8.33
C MET A 196 4.73 9.65 -7.84
N ALA A 197 3.72 10.12 -7.09
CA ALA A 197 2.56 9.32 -6.70
C ALA A 197 1.64 8.99 -7.89
N LEU A 198 1.50 9.93 -8.84
CA LEU A 198 0.72 9.75 -10.07
C LEU A 198 1.44 8.88 -11.11
N ALA A 199 2.74 9.09 -11.30
CA ALA A 199 3.52 8.44 -12.35
C ALA A 199 4.12 7.08 -11.93
N SER A 200 4.38 6.86 -10.64
CA SER A 200 5.10 5.67 -10.17
C SER A 200 4.19 4.71 -9.40
N ASN A 201 4.37 3.41 -9.70
CA ASN A 201 3.80 2.34 -8.89
C ASN A 201 4.80 1.89 -7.81
N GLN A 202 5.53 2.84 -7.20
CA GLN A 202 6.70 2.57 -6.36
C GLN A 202 6.37 1.64 -5.19
N ASN A 203 7.16 0.57 -5.08
CA ASN A 203 7.08 -0.35 -3.96
C ASN A 203 7.69 0.29 -2.71
N ALA A 204 7.05 0.12 -1.56
CA ALA A 204 7.58 0.54 -0.27
C ALA A 204 8.94 -0.12 0.00
N ALA A 205 9.86 0.59 0.67
CA ALA A 205 11.08 0.01 1.20
C ALA A 205 10.70 -1.14 2.16
N GLN A 206 11.18 -2.35 1.87
CA GLN A 206 10.83 -3.52 2.67
C GLN A 206 11.79 -3.63 3.86
N PRO A 207 11.29 -3.98 5.06
CA PRO A 207 12.18 -4.24 6.18
C PRO A 207 13.04 -5.47 5.88
N GLU A 208 14.31 -5.44 6.25
CA GLU A 208 15.14 -6.64 6.20
C GLU A 208 14.53 -7.72 7.09
N LEU A 209 14.32 -8.90 6.50
CA LEU A 209 13.86 -10.08 7.19
C LEU A 209 15.06 -11.00 7.37
N GLU A 210 15.56 -11.12 8.59
CA GLU A 210 16.78 -11.87 8.95
C GLU A 210 16.77 -13.33 8.48
N SER A 211 15.59 -13.89 8.14
CA SER A 211 15.54 -14.94 7.12
C SER A 211 14.22 -14.93 6.35
N ARG A 212 14.28 -15.29 5.06
CA ARG A 212 13.09 -15.64 4.27
C ARG A 212 12.33 -16.84 4.84
N ASN A 213 13.02 -17.69 5.61
CA ASN A 213 12.59 -19.03 6.02
C ASN A 213 11.51 -19.05 7.14
N LEU A 214 11.31 -17.94 7.86
CA LEU A 214 10.46 -17.89 9.05
C LEU A 214 8.98 -17.59 8.80
N ALA A 215 8.56 -17.21 7.59
CA ALA A 215 7.17 -16.80 7.32
C ALA A 215 6.69 -17.20 5.92
N VAL A 216 5.40 -17.57 5.83
CA VAL A 216 4.69 -17.87 4.58
C VAL A 216 4.60 -16.62 3.72
N GLN A 217 4.99 -16.71 2.45
CA GLN A 217 4.99 -15.57 1.53
C GLN A 217 3.62 -15.43 0.85
N VAL A 218 2.83 -14.43 1.20
CA VAL A 218 1.49 -14.19 0.61
C VAL A 218 1.57 -13.00 -0.36
N MET A 219 1.15 -13.22 -1.61
CA MET A 219 1.29 -12.23 -2.68
C MET A 219 0.27 -12.44 -3.81
N THR A 220 0.17 -11.46 -4.70
CA THR A 220 -0.59 -11.63 -5.94
C THR A 220 0.18 -12.43 -6.99
N ILE A 221 -0.53 -13.08 -7.91
CA ILE A 221 0.09 -13.79 -9.05
C ILE A 221 1.03 -12.88 -9.86
N HIS A 222 0.67 -11.61 -10.02
CA HIS A 222 1.48 -10.64 -10.76
C HIS A 222 2.82 -10.36 -10.05
N GLN A 223 2.83 -10.28 -8.71
CA GLN A 223 4.04 -10.14 -7.90
C GLN A 223 4.90 -11.41 -7.90
N SER A 224 4.30 -12.60 -8.03
CA SER A 224 5.05 -13.86 -8.08
C SER A 224 5.84 -14.08 -9.37
N LYS A 225 5.63 -13.27 -10.42
CA LYS A 225 6.29 -13.41 -11.72
C LYS A 225 7.81 -13.29 -11.58
N GLY A 226 8.53 -14.35 -11.92
CA GLY A 226 9.99 -14.43 -11.79
C GLY A 226 10.49 -15.03 -10.47
N LEU A 227 9.62 -15.18 -9.47
CA LEU A 227 9.92 -15.93 -8.25
C LEU A 227 9.62 -17.44 -8.45
N GLN A 228 10.20 -18.29 -7.61
CA GLN A 228 9.92 -19.73 -7.52
C GLN A 228 9.90 -20.13 -6.04
N PHE A 229 9.13 -21.15 -5.70
CA PHE A 229 8.96 -21.63 -4.33
C PHE A 229 8.85 -23.16 -4.31
N PRO A 230 9.46 -23.86 -3.32
CA PRO A 230 9.30 -25.30 -3.16
C PRO A 230 7.83 -25.74 -3.06
N VAL A 231 7.00 -24.96 -2.36
CA VAL A 231 5.56 -25.19 -2.23
C VAL A 231 4.77 -23.95 -2.61
N VAL A 232 3.80 -24.12 -3.50
CA VAL A 232 2.82 -23.07 -3.85
C VAL A 232 1.42 -23.52 -3.49
N ILE A 233 0.67 -22.60 -2.88
CA ILE A 233 -0.74 -22.73 -2.55
C ILE A 233 -1.50 -21.65 -3.30
N MET A 234 -2.47 -22.01 -4.13
CA MET A 234 -3.35 -21.08 -4.84
C MET A 234 -4.78 -21.21 -4.29
N PRO A 235 -5.18 -20.37 -3.32
CA PRO A 235 -6.54 -20.34 -2.79
C PRO A 235 -7.49 -19.50 -3.66
N PHE A 236 -8.77 -19.55 -3.31
CA PHE A 236 -9.84 -18.75 -3.93
C PHE A 236 -10.04 -19.01 -5.44
N LEU A 237 -9.84 -20.25 -5.87
CA LEU A 237 -10.07 -20.70 -7.25
C LEU A 237 -11.57 -20.95 -7.50
N TYR A 238 -12.34 -19.87 -7.53
CA TYR A 238 -13.76 -19.86 -7.91
C TYR A 238 -14.07 -18.83 -8.99
N SER A 239 -15.11 -19.11 -9.76
CA SER A 239 -15.66 -18.23 -10.79
C SER A 239 -15.97 -16.83 -10.23
N GLY A 240 -15.40 -15.80 -10.86
CA GLY A 240 -15.50 -14.40 -10.44
C GLY A 240 -14.33 -13.91 -9.57
N SER A 241 -13.64 -14.82 -8.88
CA SER A 241 -12.33 -14.55 -8.26
C SER A 241 -11.21 -14.87 -9.25
N PHE A 242 -11.16 -16.11 -9.74
CA PHE A 242 -10.19 -16.54 -10.73
C PHE A 242 -10.76 -17.67 -11.62
N PRO A 243 -11.01 -17.45 -12.94
CA PRO A 243 -10.83 -16.20 -13.69
C PRO A 243 -11.62 -15.04 -13.10
N SER A 244 -11.01 -13.85 -13.13
CA SER A 244 -11.65 -12.61 -12.73
C SER A 244 -12.83 -12.28 -13.64
N SER A 245 -13.90 -11.67 -13.10
CA SER A 245 -15.05 -11.25 -13.90
C SER A 245 -14.65 -10.25 -14.98
N VAL A 246 -15.16 -10.46 -16.20
CA VAL A 246 -14.96 -9.55 -17.33
C VAL A 246 -15.54 -8.17 -16.99
N LYS A 247 -14.67 -7.17 -16.80
CA LYS A 247 -15.06 -5.77 -16.68
C LYS A 247 -14.85 -5.09 -18.02
N LYS A 248 -15.91 -4.58 -18.64
CA LYS A 248 -15.79 -3.62 -19.74
C LYS A 248 -15.56 -2.23 -19.13
N HIS A 249 -14.50 -1.55 -19.56
CA HIS A 249 -14.29 -0.16 -19.19
C HIS A 249 -15.35 0.72 -19.89
N PRO A 250 -15.87 1.80 -19.26
CA PRO A 250 -16.88 2.68 -19.88
C PRO A 250 -16.33 3.49 -21.08
N THR A 251 -15.03 3.74 -21.11
CA THR A 251 -14.31 4.37 -22.23
C THR A 251 -13.42 3.37 -22.98
N ILE A 252 -12.93 3.79 -24.15
CA ILE A 252 -12.00 3.03 -25.00
C ILE A 252 -10.66 2.84 -24.25
N ASP A 253 -10.50 1.68 -23.63
CA ASP A 253 -9.31 1.26 -22.86
C ASP A 253 -8.25 0.53 -23.73
N ARG A 254 -8.55 0.30 -25.01
CA ARG A 254 -7.67 -0.41 -25.96
C ARG A 254 -7.79 0.16 -27.36
N LEU A 255 -6.72 0.04 -28.15
CA LEU A 255 -6.73 0.42 -29.56
C LEU A 255 -7.84 -0.32 -30.34
N PRO A 256 -8.40 0.29 -31.40
CA PRO A 256 -9.35 -0.40 -32.28
C PRO A 256 -8.79 -1.72 -32.82
N THR A 257 -9.62 -2.75 -32.95
CA THR A 257 -9.18 -4.06 -33.48
C THR A 257 -8.57 -3.96 -34.89
N SER A 258 -9.02 -3.01 -35.70
CA SER A 258 -8.45 -2.70 -37.02
C SER A 258 -6.99 -2.22 -36.97
N TRP A 259 -6.53 -1.69 -35.84
CA TRP A 259 -5.14 -1.26 -35.62
C TRP A 259 -4.28 -2.37 -34.99
N MET A 260 -4.90 -3.47 -34.55
CA MET A 260 -4.23 -4.65 -33.99
C MET A 260 -4.18 -5.81 -35.00
N ALA A 261 -3.97 -5.51 -36.29
CA ALA A 261 -3.96 -6.47 -37.39
C ALA A 261 -2.85 -7.56 -37.31
N TRP A 262 -1.95 -7.46 -36.32
CA TRP A 262 -0.92 -8.44 -35.99
C TRP A 262 -1.38 -9.47 -34.94
N GLU A 263 -2.52 -9.28 -34.26
CA GLU A 263 -3.20 -10.37 -33.56
C GLU A 263 -3.89 -11.27 -34.59
N GLN A 264 -3.51 -12.56 -34.61
CA GLN A 264 -4.03 -13.59 -35.54
C GLN A 264 -5.54 -13.90 -35.39
N ASP A 265 -6.28 -13.12 -34.61
CA ASP A 265 -7.59 -13.48 -34.08
C ASP A 265 -8.53 -12.26 -33.93
N ALA A 266 -8.63 -11.47 -34.99
CA ALA A 266 -9.46 -10.26 -35.07
C ALA A 266 -10.95 -10.49 -34.73
N ASN A 267 -11.46 -11.71 -34.93
CA ASN A 267 -12.83 -12.10 -34.60
C ASN A 267 -13.03 -12.67 -33.18
N THR A 268 -11.96 -12.93 -32.40
CA THR A 268 -12.12 -13.45 -31.02
C THR A 268 -12.75 -12.39 -30.12
N SER A 269 -13.82 -12.76 -29.41
CA SER A 269 -14.59 -11.84 -28.57
C SER A 269 -13.79 -11.31 -27.38
N PHE A 270 -14.16 -10.13 -26.86
CA PHE A 270 -13.53 -9.54 -25.67
C PHE A 270 -13.52 -10.50 -24.46
N ARG A 271 -14.58 -11.31 -24.30
CA ARG A 271 -14.69 -12.30 -23.22
C ARG A 271 -13.67 -13.42 -23.37
N GLU A 272 -13.49 -13.95 -24.58
CA GLU A 272 -12.51 -14.99 -24.86
C GLU A 272 -11.08 -14.45 -24.74
N ARG A 273 -10.79 -13.23 -25.22
CA ARG A 273 -9.49 -12.59 -25.02
C ARG A 273 -9.16 -12.43 -23.53
N HIS A 274 -10.12 -11.97 -22.72
CA HIS A 274 -9.98 -11.89 -21.26
C HIS A 274 -9.74 -13.27 -20.62
N GLN A 275 -10.49 -14.31 -21.03
CA GLN A 275 -10.28 -15.67 -20.53
C GLN A 275 -8.92 -16.27 -20.94
N ARG A 276 -8.44 -15.99 -22.16
CA ARG A 276 -7.09 -16.37 -22.61
C ARG A 276 -6.01 -15.68 -21.79
N GLU A 277 -6.19 -14.40 -21.43
CA GLU A 277 -5.24 -13.68 -20.56
C GLU A 277 -5.28 -14.20 -19.11
N GLU A 278 -6.46 -14.39 -18.51
CA GLU A 278 -6.59 -15.01 -17.18
C GLU A 278 -6.00 -16.43 -17.15
N ARG A 279 -6.05 -17.19 -18.26
CA ARG A 279 -5.39 -18.49 -18.41
C ARG A 279 -3.86 -18.37 -18.41
N ARG A 280 -3.28 -17.33 -19.04
CA ARG A 280 -1.84 -17.02 -18.94
C ARG A 280 -1.44 -16.67 -17.52
N VAL A 281 -2.25 -15.85 -16.82
CA VAL A 281 -2.05 -15.53 -15.40
C VAL A 281 -2.12 -16.80 -14.55
N PHE A 282 -3.05 -17.72 -14.82
CA PHE A 282 -3.16 -19.00 -14.10
C PHE A 282 -1.93 -19.89 -14.32
N TYR A 283 -1.46 -19.99 -15.56
CA TYR A 283 -0.20 -20.67 -15.91
C TYR A 283 1.02 -20.05 -15.20
N VAL A 284 1.11 -18.72 -15.08
CA VAL A 284 2.17 -18.07 -14.29
C VAL A 284 2.12 -18.55 -12.83
N GLY A 285 0.94 -18.55 -12.20
CA GLY A 285 0.77 -19.02 -10.82
C GLY A 285 1.18 -20.49 -10.61
N ILE A 286 0.71 -21.39 -11.48
CA ILE A 286 1.06 -22.82 -11.46
C ILE A 286 2.57 -23.04 -11.57
N THR A 287 3.22 -22.35 -12.53
CA THR A 287 4.67 -22.50 -12.80
C THR A 287 5.57 -21.81 -11.78
N ARG A 288 5.04 -21.30 -10.65
CA ARG A 288 5.88 -20.85 -9.52
C ARG A 288 6.29 -22.02 -8.60
N ALA A 289 5.62 -23.17 -8.70
CA ALA A 289 5.84 -24.33 -7.84
C ALA A 289 7.02 -25.19 -8.34
N GLU A 290 8.00 -25.46 -7.49
CA GLU A 290 9.11 -26.37 -7.82
C GLU A 290 8.79 -27.83 -7.48
N ARG A 291 8.14 -28.09 -6.34
CA ARG A 291 7.93 -29.47 -5.82
C ARG A 291 6.48 -29.81 -5.57
N ARG A 292 5.69 -28.90 -4.99
CA ARG A 292 4.28 -29.15 -4.67
C ARG A 292 3.41 -27.94 -4.99
N LEU A 293 2.31 -28.21 -5.67
CA LEU A 293 1.26 -27.25 -5.99
C LEU A 293 -0.05 -27.70 -5.32
N TYR A 294 -0.69 -26.79 -4.59
CA TYR A 294 -2.00 -27.01 -3.99
C TYR A 294 -2.99 -26.00 -4.56
N LEU A 295 -4.05 -26.49 -5.21
CA LEU A 295 -5.12 -25.69 -5.79
C LEU A 295 -6.36 -25.81 -4.91
N PHE A 296 -6.90 -24.70 -4.41
CA PHE A 296 -8.08 -24.70 -3.53
C PHE A 296 -9.23 -23.86 -4.09
N GLY A 297 -10.39 -24.50 -4.28
CA GLY A 297 -11.62 -23.86 -4.72
C GLY A 297 -12.88 -24.56 -4.17
N PRO A 298 -14.00 -23.84 -3.97
CA PRO A 298 -15.28 -24.41 -3.54
C PRO A 298 -16.00 -25.12 -4.71
N MET A 299 -16.46 -26.36 -4.49
CA MET A 299 -17.16 -27.16 -5.52
C MET A 299 -18.33 -26.44 -6.20
N LYS A 300 -19.18 -25.72 -5.45
CA LYS A 300 -20.39 -25.06 -6.00
C LYS A 300 -20.13 -23.88 -6.95
N ARG A 301 -18.93 -23.29 -6.94
CA ARG A 301 -18.55 -22.13 -7.78
C ARG A 301 -17.13 -22.28 -8.34
N GLN A 302 -16.69 -23.52 -8.52
CA GLN A 302 -15.33 -23.88 -8.89
C GLN A 302 -14.81 -23.10 -10.11
N SER A 303 -13.50 -22.86 -10.18
CA SER A 303 -12.89 -22.24 -11.36
C SER A 303 -12.99 -23.17 -12.57
N ILE A 304 -13.27 -22.60 -13.74
CA ILE A 304 -13.20 -23.35 -15.02
C ILE A 304 -11.80 -23.93 -15.24
N PHE A 305 -10.74 -23.26 -14.78
CA PHE A 305 -9.38 -23.74 -14.96
C PHE A 305 -9.07 -24.96 -14.07
N THR A 306 -9.66 -25.06 -12.87
CA THR A 306 -9.52 -26.26 -12.04
C THR A 306 -10.40 -27.40 -12.54
N GLN A 307 -11.59 -27.10 -13.08
CA GLN A 307 -12.44 -28.12 -13.73
C GLN A 307 -11.76 -28.74 -14.96
N GLU A 308 -11.14 -27.92 -15.80
CA GLU A 308 -10.36 -28.40 -16.94
C GLU A 308 -9.18 -29.28 -16.51
N LEU A 309 -8.50 -28.96 -15.41
CA LEU A 309 -7.42 -29.81 -14.86
C LEU A 309 -7.92 -31.13 -14.28
N GLU A 310 -9.10 -31.14 -13.65
CA GLU A 310 -9.71 -32.38 -13.14
C GLU A 310 -10.11 -33.33 -14.28
N ASN A 311 -10.61 -32.78 -15.39
CA ASN A 311 -11.00 -33.53 -16.59
C ASN A 311 -9.82 -34.04 -17.46
N ILE A 312 -8.57 -33.79 -17.07
CA ILE A 312 -7.37 -34.30 -17.76
C ILE A 312 -6.91 -35.66 -17.18
N ASN A 313 -7.45 -36.08 -16.02
CA ASN A 313 -7.23 -37.40 -15.41
C ASN A 313 -8.36 -38.38 -15.72
#